data_AF-A0A4Z0RTU4-F1
#
_entry.id   AF-A0A4Z0RTU4-F1
#
_cell.length_a   1.000
_cell.length_b   1.000
_cell.length_c   1.000
_cell.angle_alpha   90.00
_cell.angle_beta   90.00
_cell.angle_gamma   90.00
#
_symmetry.space_group_name_H-M   'P 1'
#
loop_
_entity.id
_entity.type
_entity.pdbx_description
1 polymer ?
#
loop_
_entity_poly.entity_id
_entity_poly.type
_entity_poly.pdbx_seq_one_letter_code
_entity_poly.pdbx_strand_id
1 'polypeptide(L)'
;MSKLDAYVAERSKKNPEFAQIVEQENINLEVAVKVRDLRANMGLSQREFANLIGKPQSTIARIENGSMNASTKILSEIAQATNQRLTIQFSPAF
;
A
#
# COMPACT_ATOMS: atom_id res chain seq x y z
N MET A 1 19.25 12.11 3.02
CA MET A 1 19.02 10.76 2.44
C MET A 1 19.62 9.74 3.38
N SER A 2 18.87 8.68 3.68
CA SER A 2 19.37 7.53 4.44
C SER A 2 20.46 6.81 3.66
N LYS A 3 21.35 6.08 4.36
CA LYS A 3 22.31 5.18 3.71
C LYS A 3 21.61 4.13 2.85
N LEU A 4 20.40 3.73 3.24
CA LEU A 4 19.57 2.79 2.49
C LEU A 4 19.09 3.41 1.17
N ASP A 5 18.57 4.64 1.20
CA ASP A 5 18.08 5.34 0.00
C ASP A 5 19.20 5.48 -1.03
N ALA A 6 20.41 5.84 -0.59
CA ALA A 6 21.58 5.95 -1.45
C ALA A 6 21.93 4.60 -2.10
N TYR A 7 21.92 3.51 -1.33
CA TYR A 7 22.18 2.17 -1.83
C TYR A 7 21.14 1.72 -2.86
N VAL A 8 19.85 1.93 -2.57
CA VAL A 8 18.75 1.61 -3.47
C VAL A 8 18.92 2.38 -4.77
N ALA A 9 19.18 3.69 -4.72
CA ALA A 9 19.38 4.52 -5.90
C ALA A 9 20.57 4.05 -6.75
N GLU A 10 21.70 3.71 -6.15
CA GLU A 10 22.86 3.19 -6.88
C GLU A 10 22.63 1.82 -7.49
N ARG A 11 21.95 0.92 -6.77
CA ARG A 11 21.69 -0.45 -7.23
C ARG A 11 20.63 -0.48 -8.33
N SER A 12 19.59 0.35 -8.24
CA SER A 12 18.56 0.48 -9.27
C SER A 12 19.12 0.94 -10.61
N LYS A 13 20.15 1.80 -10.62
CA LYS A 13 20.84 2.21 -11.86
C LYS A 13 21.54 1.05 -12.57
N LYS A 14 21.96 0.03 -11.83
CA LYS A 14 22.77 -1.09 -12.35
C LYS A 14 21.94 -2.34 -12.65
N ASN A 15 20.73 -2.43 -12.10
CA ASN A 15 19.89 -3.62 -12.23
C ASN A 15 18.40 -3.21 -12.45
N PRO A 16 17.89 -3.30 -13.69
CA PRO A 16 16.51 -2.96 -14.00
C PRO A 16 15.46 -3.81 -13.28
N GLU A 17 15.72 -5.10 -13.04
CA GLU A 17 14.82 -5.98 -12.29
C GLU A 17 14.72 -5.52 -10.83
N PHE A 18 15.86 -5.17 -10.22
CA PHE A 18 15.87 -4.58 -8.88
C PHE A 18 15.10 -3.25 -8.84
N ALA A 19 15.25 -2.40 -9.86
CA ALA A 19 14.51 -1.15 -9.94
C ALA A 19 12.99 -1.36 -10.02
N GLN A 20 12.53 -2.35 -10.81
CA GLN A 20 11.11 -2.71 -10.90
C GLN A 20 10.55 -3.22 -9.57
N ILE A 21 11.31 -4.05 -8.85
CA ILE A 21 10.91 -4.56 -7.54
C ILE A 21 10.79 -3.40 -6.54
N VAL A 22 11.80 -2.51 -6.49
CA VAL A 22 11.78 -1.33 -5.61
C VAL A 22 10.56 -0.45 -5.89
N GLU A 23 10.25 -0.23 -7.17
CA GLU A 23 9.07 0.56 -7.55
C GLU A 23 7.77 -0.08 -7.09
N GLN A 24 7.63 -1.40 -7.26
CA GLN A 24 6.45 -2.13 -6.78
C GLN A 24 6.33 -2.09 -5.26
N GLU A 25 7.45 -2.21 -4.53
CA GLU A 25 7.46 -2.11 -3.07
C GLU A 25 7.13 -0.69 -2.58
N ASN A 26 7.57 0.35 -3.29
CA ASN A 26 7.18 1.73 -3.01
C ASN A 26 5.66 1.93 -3.17
N ILE A 27 5.07 1.39 -4.24
CA ILE A 27 3.61 1.40 -4.45
C ILE A 27 2.89 0.65 -3.31
N ASN A 28 3.38 -0.52 -2.92
CA ASN A 28 2.80 -1.29 -1.81
C ASN A 28 2.85 -0.53 -0.50
N LEU A 29 3.94 0.19 -0.22
CA LEU A 29 4.11 1.00 0.97
C LEU A 29 3.16 2.21 0.95
N GLU A 30 2.99 2.88 -0.20
CA GLU A 30 2.03 3.97 -0.33
C GLU A 30 0.59 3.48 -0.05
N VAL A 31 0.21 2.36 -0.65
CA VAL A 31 -1.08 1.71 -0.39
C VAL A 31 -1.22 1.37 1.11
N ALA A 32 -0.19 0.82 1.73
CA ALA A 32 -0.18 0.46 3.15
C ALA A 32 -0.49 1.67 4.04
N VAL A 33 0.18 2.79 3.77
CA VAL A 33 -0.02 4.06 4.50
C VAL A 33 -1.45 4.56 4.29
N LYS A 34 -1.93 4.66 3.04
CA LYS A 34 -3.28 5.15 2.75
C LYS A 34 -4.39 4.33 3.40
N VAL A 35 -4.25 3.00 3.40
CA VAL A 35 -5.23 2.08 4.03
C VAL A 35 -5.17 2.21 5.56
N ARG A 36 -3.96 2.27 6.14
CA ARG A 36 -3.79 2.47 7.59
C ARG A 36 -4.38 3.81 8.04
N ASP A 37 -4.14 4.88 7.30
CA ASP A 37 -4.66 6.21 7.60
C ASP A 37 -6.18 6.25 7.51
N LEU A 38 -6.76 5.65 6.45
CA LEU A 38 -8.21 5.51 6.33
C LEU A 38 -8.80 4.81 7.54
N ARG A 39 -8.23 3.66 7.95
CA ARG A 39 -8.68 2.94 9.14
C ARG A 39 -8.56 3.79 10.41
N ALA A 40 -7.41 4.44 10.61
CA ALA A 40 -7.14 5.25 11.79
C ALA A 40 -8.10 6.44 11.90
N ASN A 41 -8.40 7.10 10.78
CA ASN A 41 -9.36 8.21 10.72
C ASN A 41 -10.80 7.79 11.05
N MET A 42 -11.14 6.51 10.86
CA MET A 42 -12.41 5.93 11.28
C MET A 42 -12.40 5.47 12.76
N GLY A 43 -11.27 5.56 13.45
CA GLY A 43 -11.13 5.12 14.85
C GLY A 43 -11.19 3.61 15.04
N LEU A 44 -10.96 2.81 13.98
CA LEU A 44 -11.13 1.36 14.01
C LEU A 44 -9.82 0.61 14.28
N SER A 45 -9.89 -0.47 15.04
CA SER A 45 -8.82 -1.48 15.10
C SER A 45 -8.73 -2.25 13.76
N GLN A 46 -7.60 -2.91 13.51
CA GLN A 46 -7.46 -3.75 12.30
C GLN A 46 -8.54 -4.83 12.20
N ARG A 47 -8.99 -5.38 13.33
CA ARG A 47 -10.03 -6.42 13.37
C ARG A 47 -11.40 -5.84 13.02
N GLU A 48 -11.76 -4.67 13.55
CA GLU A 48 -13.03 -4.01 13.23
C GLU A 48 -13.07 -3.57 11.77
N PHE A 49 -11.97 -3.03 11.26
CA PHE A 49 -11.84 -2.66 9.86
C PHE A 49 -11.97 -3.88 8.93
N ALA A 50 -11.31 -4.98 9.29
CA ALA A 50 -11.43 -6.23 8.55
C ALA A 50 -12.86 -6.76 8.52
N ASN A 51 -13.57 -6.70 9.65
CA ASN A 51 -14.98 -7.08 9.73
C ASN A 51 -15.86 -6.18 8.86
N LEU A 52 -15.63 -4.86 8.87
CA LEU A 52 -16.35 -3.90 8.02
C LEU A 52 -16.20 -4.22 6.53
N ILE A 53 -15.00 -4.61 6.10
CA ILE A 53 -14.69 -4.92 4.69
C ILE A 53 -15.08 -6.37 4.32
N GLY A 54 -15.37 -7.23 5.31
CA GLY A 54 -15.64 -8.65 5.09
C GLY A 54 -14.39 -9.45 4.69
N LYS A 55 -13.24 -9.15 5.30
CA LYS A 55 -11.96 -9.83 5.06
C LYS A 55 -11.33 -10.35 6.35
N PRO A 56 -10.41 -11.33 6.27
CA PRO A 56 -9.61 -11.72 7.43
C PRO A 56 -8.74 -10.55 7.93
N GLN A 57 -8.58 -10.42 9.25
CA GLN A 57 -7.69 -9.40 9.83
C GLN A 57 -6.24 -9.55 9.34
N SER A 58 -5.78 -10.76 9.05
CA SER A 58 -4.45 -11.02 8.47
C SER A 58 -4.28 -10.43 7.07
N THR A 59 -5.36 -10.25 6.30
CA THR A 59 -5.32 -9.55 5.02
C THR A 59 -5.12 -8.06 5.22
N ILE A 60 -5.84 -7.44 6.15
CA ILE A 60 -5.65 -6.02 6.50
C ILE A 60 -4.24 -5.78 7.04
N ALA A 61 -3.75 -6.66 7.92
CA ALA A 61 -2.40 -6.54 8.47
C ALA A 61 -1.31 -6.61 7.38
N ARG A 62 -1.43 -7.54 6.42
CA ARG A 62 -0.48 -7.63 5.31
C ARG A 62 -0.51 -6.41 4.40
N ILE A 63 -1.69 -5.86 4.12
CA ILE A 63 -1.84 -4.62 3.34
C ILE A 63 -1.18 -3.45 4.10
N GLU A 64 -1.52 -3.24 5.38
CA GLU A 64 -0.97 -2.13 6.19
C GLU A 64 0.51 -2.27 6.53
N ASN A 65 1.11 -3.43 6.30
CA ASN A 65 2.55 -3.66 6.44
C ASN A 65 3.29 -3.56 5.10
N GLY A 66 2.59 -3.36 3.99
CA GLY A 66 3.18 -3.35 2.65
C GLY A 66 3.65 -4.72 2.16
N SER A 67 3.41 -5.80 2.91
CA SER A 67 3.93 -7.15 2.62
C SER A 67 3.05 -7.93 1.63
N MET A 68 2.15 -7.26 0.94
CA MET A 68 1.21 -7.85 -0.01
C MET A 68 0.83 -6.82 -1.08
N ASN A 69 0.85 -7.27 -2.34
CA ASN A 69 0.25 -6.54 -3.46
C ASN A 69 -1.28 -6.49 -3.28
N ALA A 70 -1.81 -5.35 -2.84
CA ALA A 70 -3.24 -5.14 -2.78
C ALA A 70 -3.80 -4.92 -4.19
N SER A 71 -4.67 -5.81 -4.65
CA SER A 71 -5.29 -5.66 -5.96
C SER A 71 -6.27 -4.48 -5.98
N THR A 72 -6.49 -3.91 -7.15
CA THR A 72 -7.50 -2.86 -7.38
C THR A 72 -8.90 -3.30 -6.92
N LYS A 73 -9.21 -4.61 -7.01
CA LYS A 73 -10.44 -5.18 -6.46
C LYS A 73 -10.55 -5.00 -4.95
N ILE A 74 -9.49 -5.35 -4.19
CA ILE A 74 -9.50 -5.20 -2.73
C ILE A 74 -9.59 -3.72 -2.35
N LEU A 75 -8.87 -2.84 -3.05
CA LEU A 75 -8.95 -1.40 -2.81
C LEU A 75 -10.35 -0.84 -3.09
N SER A 76 -11.03 -1.35 -4.12
CA SER A 76 -12.42 -1.00 -4.41
C SER A 76 -13.39 -1.49 -3.33
N GLU A 77 -13.21 -2.73 -2.84
CA GLU A 77 -13.99 -3.27 -1.73
C GLU A 77 -13.82 -2.45 -0.44
N ILE A 78 -12.58 -2.03 -0.14
CA ILE A 78 -12.29 -1.11 0.97
C ILE A 78 -13.03 0.22 0.79
N ALA A 79 -12.94 0.81 -0.40
CA ALA A 79 -13.60 2.09 -0.69
C ALA A 79 -15.12 2.00 -0.52
N GLN A 80 -15.74 0.93 -1.04
CA GLN A 80 -17.19 0.69 -0.88
C GLN A 80 -17.59 0.51 0.59
N ALA A 81 -16.87 -0.33 1.34
CA ALA A 81 -17.18 -0.61 2.75
C ALA A 81 -17.01 0.61 3.66
N THR A 82 -16.17 1.57 3.26
CA THR A 82 -15.86 2.79 4.02
C THR A 82 -16.61 4.03 3.50
N ASN A 83 -17.50 3.86 2.51
CA ASN A 83 -18.20 4.95 1.82
C ASN A 83 -17.25 6.02 1.25
N GLN A 84 -16.11 5.57 0.72
CA GLN A 84 -15.07 6.40 0.09
C GLN A 84 -15.01 6.16 -1.43
N ARG A 85 -14.31 7.04 -2.13
CA ARG A 85 -14.01 6.90 -3.57
C ARG A 85 -12.55 6.53 -3.78
N LEU A 86 -12.28 5.39 -4.41
CA LEU A 86 -10.95 5.05 -4.90
C LEU A 86 -10.58 5.95 -6.10
N THR A 87 -9.45 6.65 -6.02
CA THR A 87 -8.89 7.46 -7.11
C THR A 87 -7.46 7.00 -7.37
N ILE A 88 -7.11 6.77 -8.63
CA ILE A 88 -5.75 6.40 -9.06
C ILE A 88 -5.25 7.50 -9.99
N GLN A 89 -4.03 7.96 -9.76
CA GLN A 89 -3.37 8.99 -10.57
C GLN A 89 -1.98 8.51 -10.98
N PHE A 90 -1.62 8.78 -12.23
CA PHE A 90 -0.25 8.63 -12.70
C PHE A 90 0.47 9.97 -12.59
N SER A 91 1.70 9.92 -12.08
CA SER A 91 2.60 11.07 -12.02
C SER A 91 3.86 10.78 -12.84
N PRO A 92 4.53 11.81 -13.37
CA PRO A 92 5.76 11.60 -14.11
C PRO A 92 6.86 10.98 -13.23
N ALA A 93 7.56 9.99 -13.78
CA ALA A 93 8.80 9.46 -13.21
C ALA A 93 9.95 10.35 -13.70
N PHE A 94 10.36 11.34 -12.90
CA PHE A 94 11.55 12.16 -13.15
C PHE A 94 12.54 12.00 -11.99
#